data_AF-A0A7X8X552-F1
#
_entry.id   AF-A0A7X8X552-F1
#
_cell.length_a   1.000
_cell.length_b   1.000
_cell.length_c   1.000
_cell.angle_alpha   90.00
_cell.angle_beta   90.00
_cell.angle_gamma   90.00
#
_symmetry.space_group_name_H-M   'P 1'
#
loop_
_entity.id
_entity.type
_entity.pdbx_description
1 polymer ?
#
loop_
_entity_poly.entity_id
_entity_poly.type
_entity_poly.pdbx_seq_one_letter_code
_entity_poly.pdbx_strand_id
1 'polypeptide(L)'
;MRKIFKNLTPKTAFDKYVDTGQERPVEFFLTNFILDGYTDLTAMCTRYAIEVIEDEHRLATTEEISHVAKLLEQYIRDYVKKIGGVSKIKLYTREECDAILDQDWDLVMDTIKKFR
;
A
#
# COMPACT_ATOMS: atom_id res chain seq x y z
N MET A 1 18.54 -10.28 -8.13
CA MET A 1 18.01 -9.23 -7.23
C MET A 1 19.00 -8.09 -6.99
N ARG A 2 18.63 -6.84 -7.34
CA ARG A 2 19.39 -5.60 -7.05
C ARG A 2 19.47 -5.32 -5.55
N LYS A 3 20.53 -4.63 -5.12
CA LYS A 3 20.79 -4.30 -3.70
C LYS A 3 19.61 -3.59 -3.02
N ILE A 4 18.93 -2.72 -3.76
CA ILE A 4 17.78 -1.95 -3.25
C ILE A 4 16.62 -2.84 -2.80
N PHE A 5 16.39 -3.99 -3.47
CA PHE A 5 15.34 -4.95 -3.06
C PHE A 5 15.85 -5.91 -2.00
N LYS A 6 17.08 -6.40 -2.17
CA LYS A 6 17.69 -7.38 -1.25
C LYS A 6 17.74 -6.90 0.20
N ASN A 7 17.90 -5.59 0.40
CA ASN A 7 18.03 -5.00 1.73
C ASN A 7 16.69 -4.58 2.34
N LEU A 8 15.57 -4.78 1.64
CA LEU A 8 14.25 -4.45 2.19
C LEU A 8 13.87 -5.44 3.29
N THR A 9 13.34 -4.87 4.35
CA THR A 9 12.58 -5.58 5.38
C THR A 9 11.09 -5.41 5.10
N PRO A 10 10.20 -6.23 5.69
CA PRO A 10 8.75 -6.05 5.54
C PRO A 10 8.30 -4.62 5.86
N LYS A 11 8.79 -4.05 6.97
CA LYS A 11 8.49 -2.68 7.36
C LYS A 11 8.99 -1.66 6.34
N THR A 12 10.26 -1.72 5.94
CA THR A 12 10.82 -0.73 5.00
C THR A 12 10.22 -0.85 3.60
N ALA A 13 9.80 -2.04 3.17
CA ALA A 13 9.04 -2.21 1.93
C ALA A 13 7.66 -1.54 2.03
N PHE A 14 6.94 -1.76 3.13
CA PHE A 14 5.63 -1.18 3.33
C PHE A 14 5.69 0.35 3.47
N ASP A 15 6.59 0.86 4.31
CA ASP A 15 6.82 2.30 4.50
C ASP A 15 7.20 3.00 3.18
N LYS A 16 7.95 2.33 2.30
CA LYS A 16 8.40 2.92 1.04
C LYS A 16 7.31 2.93 -0.03
N TYR A 17 6.65 1.80 -0.24
CA TYR A 17 5.81 1.60 -1.42
C TYR A 17 4.31 1.73 -1.13
N VAL A 18 3.88 1.60 0.12
CA VAL A 18 2.45 1.57 0.48
C VAL A 18 2.06 2.70 1.42
N ASP A 19 2.91 3.08 2.37
CA ASP A 19 2.56 4.09 3.36
C ASP A 19 2.40 5.48 2.72
N THR A 20 1.15 5.88 2.53
CA THR A 20 0.73 7.16 1.96
C THR A 20 0.62 8.26 3.03
N GLY A 21 1.04 8.01 4.28
CA GLY A 21 0.91 8.95 5.39
C GLY A 21 -0.48 8.99 6.03
N GLN A 22 -1.36 8.06 5.65
CA GLN A 22 -2.70 7.92 6.24
C GLN A 22 -2.62 7.36 7.67
N GLU A 23 -3.60 7.71 8.51
CA GLU A 23 -3.61 7.29 9.93
C GLU A 23 -3.56 5.76 10.11
N ARG A 24 -4.27 5.02 9.25
CA ARG A 24 -4.37 3.55 9.29
C ARG A 24 -3.94 2.97 7.93
N PRO A 25 -2.64 2.95 7.60
CA PRO A 25 -2.18 2.67 6.24
C PRO A 25 -2.44 1.22 5.81
N VAL A 26 -2.41 0.26 6.74
CA VAL A 26 -2.76 -1.14 6.43
C VAL A 26 -4.25 -1.28 6.12
N GLU A 27 -5.11 -0.67 6.95
CA GLU A 27 -6.55 -0.66 6.74
C GLU A 27 -6.92 0.04 5.44
N PHE A 28 -6.26 1.15 5.11
CA PHE A 28 -6.48 1.89 3.87
C PHE A 28 -6.08 1.06 2.65
N PHE A 29 -4.90 0.42 2.68
CA PHE A 29 -4.47 -0.51 1.65
C PHE A 29 -5.50 -1.63 1.44
N LEU A 30 -5.94 -2.28 2.51
CA LEU A 30 -6.93 -3.36 2.44
C LEU A 30 -8.28 -2.87 1.92
N THR A 31 -8.77 -1.71 2.38
CA THR A 31 -10.04 -1.16 1.93
C THR A 31 -10.06 -0.94 0.42
N ASN A 32 -9.02 -0.33 -0.16
CA ASN A 32 -8.96 -0.08 -1.60
C ASN A 32 -9.13 -1.37 -2.42
N PHE A 33 -8.44 -2.43 -2.03
CA PHE A 33 -8.57 -3.72 -2.71
C PHE A 33 -9.91 -4.43 -2.46
N ILE A 34 -10.44 -4.35 -1.23
CA ILE A 34 -11.72 -5.00 -0.89
C ILE A 34 -12.89 -4.33 -1.62
N LEU A 35 -12.87 -3.01 -1.77
CA LEU A 35 -13.87 -2.27 -2.55
C LEU A 35 -13.86 -2.69 -4.04
N ASP A 36 -12.68 -3.07 -4.55
CA ASP A 36 -12.50 -3.60 -5.91
C ASP A 36 -12.82 -5.12 -6.02
N GLY A 37 -13.28 -5.74 -4.93
CA GLY A 37 -13.73 -7.14 -4.91
C GLY A 37 -12.64 -8.17 -4.63
N TYR A 38 -11.44 -7.75 -4.22
CA TYR A 38 -10.38 -8.68 -3.82
C TYR A 38 -10.62 -9.21 -2.40
N THR A 39 -10.41 -10.52 -2.20
CA THR A 39 -10.50 -11.17 -0.88
C THR A 39 -9.23 -11.90 -0.47
N ASP A 40 -8.28 -12.10 -1.39
CA ASP A 40 -7.03 -12.82 -1.16
C ASP A 40 -5.85 -11.85 -0.98
N LEU A 41 -5.24 -11.87 0.20
CA LEU A 41 -4.14 -10.94 0.53
C LEU A 41 -2.92 -11.12 -0.38
N THR A 42 -2.61 -12.36 -0.79
CA THR A 42 -1.47 -12.63 -1.68
C THR A 42 -1.71 -12.02 -3.05
N ALA A 43 -2.93 -12.10 -3.58
CA ALA A 43 -3.34 -11.46 -4.82
C ALA A 43 -3.26 -9.93 -4.73
N MET A 44 -3.73 -9.33 -3.62
CA MET A 44 -3.63 -7.89 -3.38
C MET A 44 -2.17 -7.42 -3.41
N CYS A 45 -1.30 -8.07 -2.63
CA CYS A 45 0.11 -7.70 -2.54
C CYS A 45 0.84 -7.92 -3.86
N THR A 46 0.52 -8.98 -4.59
CA THR A 46 1.11 -9.26 -5.91
C THR A 46 0.70 -8.21 -6.93
N ARG A 47 -0.60 -7.88 -7.00
CA ARG A 47 -1.13 -6.87 -7.91
C ARG A 47 -0.51 -5.51 -7.64
N TYR A 48 -0.48 -5.08 -6.37
CA TYR A 48 0.10 -3.81 -5.97
C TYR A 48 1.59 -3.72 -6.26
N ALA A 49 2.34 -4.78 -5.94
CA ALA A 49 3.78 -4.81 -6.17
C ALA A 49 4.12 -4.71 -7.66
N ILE A 50 3.30 -5.26 -8.56
CA ILE A 50 3.50 -5.08 -10.01
C ILE A 50 3.42 -3.59 -10.35
N GLU A 51 2.35 -2.90 -9.95
CA GLU A 51 2.14 -1.49 -10.28
C GLU A 51 3.25 -0.59 -9.75
N VAL A 52 3.47 -0.61 -8.43
CA VAL A 52 4.38 0.34 -7.79
C VAL A 52 5.83 0.13 -8.22
N ILE A 53 6.23 -1.12 -8.45
CA ILE A 53 7.59 -1.43 -8.87
C ILE A 53 7.80 -1.17 -10.36
N GLU A 54 6.78 -1.35 -11.21
CA GLU A 54 6.89 -0.93 -12.61
C GLU A 54 6.98 0.60 -12.72
N ASP A 55 6.21 1.34 -11.92
CA ASP A 55 6.22 2.81 -11.90
C ASP A 55 7.55 3.38 -11.40
N GLU A 56 8.05 2.92 -10.24
CA GLU A 56 9.30 3.41 -9.67
C GLU A 56 10.56 2.78 -10.29
N HIS A 57 10.45 1.55 -10.79
CA HIS A 57 11.59 0.69 -11.09
C HIS A 57 11.49 -0.08 -12.40
N ARG A 58 10.75 0.40 -13.41
CA ARG A 58 10.63 0.02 -14.86
C ARG A 58 11.34 -1.21 -15.44
N LEU A 59 12.56 -1.52 -15.02
CA LEU A 59 13.35 -2.70 -15.41
C LEU A 59 13.49 -3.73 -14.28
N ALA A 60 12.52 -3.78 -13.36
CA ALA A 60 12.51 -4.78 -12.30
C ALA A 60 12.23 -6.17 -12.84
N THR A 61 12.94 -7.15 -12.29
CA THR A 61 12.67 -8.54 -12.65
C THR A 61 11.41 -9.04 -11.93
N THR A 62 10.76 -10.06 -12.49
CA THR A 62 9.64 -10.74 -11.82
C THR A 62 10.02 -11.26 -10.43
N GLU A 63 11.29 -11.66 -10.24
CA GLU A 63 11.83 -12.06 -8.93
C GLU A 63 11.84 -10.90 -7.93
N GLU A 64 12.20 -9.69 -8.37
CA GLU A 64 12.21 -8.49 -7.53
C GLU A 64 10.79 -8.05 -7.15
N ILE A 65 9.87 -8.07 -8.11
CA ILE A 65 8.44 -7.77 -7.88
C ILE A 65 7.85 -8.79 -6.89
N SER A 66 8.09 -10.09 -7.11
CA SER A 66 7.62 -11.14 -6.20
C SER A 66 8.23 -11.01 -4.81
N HIS A 67 9.49 -10.57 -4.70
CA HIS A 67 10.12 -10.33 -3.41
C HIS A 67 9.42 -9.20 -2.64
N VAL A 68 9.11 -8.07 -3.30
CA VAL A 68 8.37 -6.97 -2.67
C VAL A 68 6.96 -7.43 -2.25
N ALA A 69 6.23 -8.13 -3.12
CA ALA A 69 4.90 -8.65 -2.79
C ALA A 69 4.91 -9.49 -1.51
N LYS A 70 5.91 -10.38 -1.35
CA LYS A 70 6.08 -11.20 -0.14
C LYS A 70 6.38 -10.37 1.10
N LEU A 71 7.19 -9.32 0.96
CA LEU A 71 7.51 -8.42 2.07
C LEU A 71 6.27 -7.62 2.53
N LEU A 72 5.46 -7.14 1.59
CA LEU A 72 4.20 -6.45 1.88
C LEU A 72 3.20 -7.40 2.58
N GLU A 73 3.02 -8.60 2.04
CA GLU A 73 2.15 -9.61 2.63
C GLU A 73 2.60 -9.95 4.06
N GLN A 74 3.90 -10.16 4.28
CA GLN A 74 4.46 -10.46 5.58
C GLN A 74 4.19 -9.32 6.58
N TYR A 75 4.40 -8.07 6.17
CA TYR A 75 4.13 -6.91 7.02
C TYR A 75 2.67 -6.84 7.46
N ILE A 76 1.73 -7.01 6.52
CA ILE A 76 0.30 -6.96 6.81
C ILE A 76 -0.09 -8.11 7.74
N ARG A 77 0.41 -9.33 7.52
CA ARG A 77 0.15 -10.47 8.42
C ARG A 77 0.68 -10.23 9.84
N ASP A 78 1.88 -9.68 9.96
CA ASP A 78 2.48 -9.35 11.26
C ASP A 78 1.71 -8.23 11.97
N TYR A 79 1.27 -7.21 11.23
CA TYR A 79 0.40 -6.16 11.75
C TYR A 79 -0.92 -6.73 12.27
N VAL A 80 -1.61 -7.55 11.47
CA VAL A 80 -2.88 -8.19 11.87
C VAL A 80 -2.70 -9.03 13.12
N LYS A 81 -1.61 -9.79 13.21
CA LYS A 81 -1.27 -10.56 14.42
C LYS A 81 -1.05 -9.64 15.62
N LYS A 82 -0.31 -8.54 15.45
CA LYS A 82 -0.01 -7.56 16.50
C LYS A 82 -1.26 -6.91 17.07
N ILE A 83 -2.25 -6.59 16.24
CA ILE A 83 -3.51 -5.97 16.68
C ILE A 83 -4.54 -6.96 17.26
N GLY A 84 -4.22 -8.26 17.27
CA GLY A 84 -5.08 -9.30 17.85
C GLY A 84 -5.99 -10.02 16.85
N GLY A 85 -5.65 -9.98 15.56
CA GLY A 85 -6.31 -10.75 14.50
C GLY A 85 -7.24 -9.92 13.60
N VAL A 86 -7.77 -10.58 12.56
CA VAL A 86 -8.56 -9.94 11.49
C VAL A 86 -9.80 -9.23 12.02
N SER A 87 -10.44 -9.74 13.08
CA SER A 87 -11.62 -9.12 13.69
C SER A 87 -11.36 -7.76 14.34
N LYS A 88 -10.09 -7.36 14.48
CA LYS A 88 -9.68 -6.06 15.01
C LYS A 88 -9.36 -5.03 13.92
N ILE A 89 -9.32 -5.46 12.66
CA ILE A 89 -9.13 -4.55 11.53
C ILE A 89 -10.35 -3.65 11.42
N LYS A 90 -10.12 -2.34 11.44
CA LYS A 90 -11.15 -1.33 11.23
C LYS A 90 -10.99 -0.75 9.83
N LEU A 91 -11.58 -1.41 8.84
CA LEU A 91 -11.57 -0.93 7.46
C LEU A 91 -12.21 0.46 7.36
N TYR A 92 -11.74 1.24 6.39
CA TYR A 92 -12.40 2.49 6.04
C TYR A 92 -13.75 2.22 5.37
N THR A 93 -14.74 3.08 5.62
CA THR A 93 -15.97 3.11 4.83
C THR A 93 -15.74 3.79 3.48
N ARG A 94 -16.69 3.64 2.54
CA ARG A 94 -16.63 4.33 1.25
C ARG A 94 -16.58 5.85 1.44
N GLU A 95 -17.40 6.37 2.35
CA GLU A 95 -17.49 7.80 2.67
C GLU A 95 -16.18 8.31 3.29
N GLU A 96 -15.53 7.53 4.15
CA GLU A 96 -14.22 7.91 4.69
C GLU A 96 -13.14 7.95 3.59
N CYS A 97 -13.17 7.00 2.64
CA CYS A 97 -12.28 7.01 1.49
C CYS A 97 -12.53 8.23 0.58
N ASP A 98 -13.79 8.55 0.28
CA ASP A 98 -14.14 9.71 -0.55
C ASP A 98 -13.69 11.02 0.14
N ALA A 99 -13.84 11.13 1.46
CA ALA A 99 -13.37 12.28 2.22
C ALA A 99 -11.84 12.44 2.20
N ILE A 100 -11.08 11.33 2.23
CA ILE A 100 -9.62 11.36 2.08
C ILE A 100 -9.24 11.86 0.68
N LEU A 101 -9.90 11.36 -0.37
CA LEU A 101 -9.64 11.76 -1.74
C LEU A 101 -9.94 13.26 -1.97
N ASP A 102 -11.03 13.77 -1.41
CA ASP A 102 -11.37 15.20 -1.48
C ASP A 102 -10.31 16.06 -0.79
N GLN A 103 -9.83 15.66 0.39
CA GLN A 103 -8.76 16.36 1.11
C GLN A 103 -7.44 16.36 0.32
N ASP A 104 -7.05 15.22 -0.24
CA ASP A 104 -5.85 15.10 -1.07
C ASP A 104 -5.96 15.98 -2.32
N TRP A 105 -7.13 16.02 -2.96
CA TRP A 105 -7.38 16.86 -4.12
C TRP A 105 -7.29 18.37 -3.80
N ASP A 106 -7.86 18.80 -2.68
CA ASP A 106 -7.77 20.19 -2.22
C ASP A 106 -6.30 20.61 -1.99
N LEU A 107 -5.50 19.74 -1.37
CA LEU A 107 -4.06 19.99 -1.16
C LEU A 107 -3.29 20.11 -2.48
N VAL A 108 -3.57 19.26 -3.45
CA VAL A 108 -2.98 19.34 -4.80
C VAL A 108 -3.37 20.64 -5.48
N MET A 109 -4.66 20.99 -5.46
CA MET A 109 -5.18 22.21 -6.08
C MET A 109 -4.60 23.47 -5.44
N ASP A 110 -4.47 23.51 -4.12
CA ASP A 110 -3.85 24.63 -3.42
C ASP A 110 -2.35 24.73 -3.71
N THR A 111 -1.67 23.62 -3.93
CA THR A 111 -0.28 23.61 -4.38
C THR A 111 -0.16 24.18 -5.78
N ILE A 112 -1.01 23.74 -6.72
CA ILE A 112 -1.03 24.24 -8.11
C ILE A 112 -1.31 25.74 -8.15
N LYS A 113 -2.25 26.25 -7.34
CA LYS A 113 -2.56 27.69 -7.25
C LYS A 113 -1.33 28.52 -6.86
N LYS A 114 -0.42 28.00 -6.02
CA LYS A 114 0.81 28.71 -5.62
C LYS A 114 1.84 28.83 -6.76
N PHE A 115 1.73 28.00 -7.80
CA PHE A 115 2.60 28.03 -8.98
C PHE A 115 1.97 28.76 -10.18
N ARG A 116 0.76 29.31 -10.02
CA ARG A 116 0.11 30.20 -11.00
C ARG A 116 0.27 31.66 -10.57
#